data_AF-A0A1B1ZML4-F1
#
_entry.id   AF-A0A1B1ZML4-F1
#
_cell.length_a   1.000
_cell.length_b   1.000
_cell.length_c   1.000
_cell.angle_alpha   90.00
_cell.angle_beta   90.00
_cell.angle_gamma   90.00
#
_symmetry.space_group_name_H-M   'P 1'
#
loop_
_entity.id
_entity.type
_entity.pdbx_description
1 polymer ?
#
loop_
_entity_poly.entity_id
_entity_poly.type
_entity_poly.pdbx_seq_one_letter_code
_entity_poly.pdbx_strand_id
1 'polypeptide(L)'
;MNTHERRRLAALRADRETVLAAAAGLRHEAVQAYYAGHLPRPEYAFGLASVLELLGTRVADLDPDIRAHVVRVSREMTGDGMDQPSVRRTRRR
;
A
#
# COMPACT_ATOMS: atom_id res chain seq x y z
N MET A 1 12.87 -1.38 -27.36
CA MET A 1 11.76 -1.20 -26.38
C MET A 1 10.82 -0.12 -26.88
N ASN A 2 9.58 -0.47 -27.20
CA ASN A 2 8.58 0.49 -27.71
C ASN A 2 8.11 1.43 -26.57
N THR A 3 7.56 2.60 -26.90
CA THR A 3 6.99 3.56 -25.94
C THR A 3 5.90 2.94 -25.06
N HIS A 4 5.08 2.02 -25.58
CA HIS A 4 4.07 1.30 -24.79
C HIS A 4 4.71 0.39 -23.72
N GLU A 5 5.78 -0.31 -24.08
CA GLU A 5 6.52 -1.20 -23.19
C GLU A 5 7.22 -0.42 -22.08
N ARG A 6 7.80 0.75 -22.43
CA ARG A 6 8.35 1.71 -21.46
C ARG A 6 7.30 2.18 -20.45
N ARG A 7 6.11 2.56 -20.94
CA ARG A 7 5.00 2.98 -20.06
C ARG A 7 4.53 1.85 -19.14
N ARG A 8 4.43 0.62 -19.67
CA ARG A 8 4.06 -0.55 -18.87
C ARG A 8 5.06 -0.82 -17.76
N LEU A 9 6.37 -0.79 -18.05
CA LEU A 9 7.41 -0.99 -17.05
C LEU A 9 7.42 0.13 -16.00
N ALA A 10 7.19 1.38 -16.40
CA ALA A 10 7.08 2.50 -15.47
C ALA A 10 5.88 2.32 -14.53
N ALA A 11 4.72 1.90 -15.05
CA ALA A 11 3.54 1.62 -14.23
C ALA A 11 3.80 0.49 -13.22
N LEU A 12 4.42 -0.62 -13.65
CA LEU A 12 4.75 -1.72 -12.74
C LEU A 12 5.75 -1.32 -11.64
N ARG A 13 6.69 -0.42 -11.94
CA ARG A 13 7.62 0.13 -10.95
C ARG A 13 6.89 0.99 -9.93
N ALA A 14 6.02 1.89 -10.38
CA ALA A 14 5.21 2.73 -9.49
C ALA A 14 4.27 1.89 -8.61
N ASP A 15 3.64 0.85 -9.16
CA ASP A 15 2.81 -0.08 -8.41
C ASP A 15 3.64 -0.80 -7.34
N ARG A 16 4.83 -1.32 -7.69
CA ARG A 16 5.76 -1.93 -6.73
C ARG A 16 6.14 -0.96 -5.60
N GLU A 17 6.54 0.26 -5.95
CA GLU A 17 6.94 1.28 -4.97
C GLU A 17 5.80 1.62 -4.01
N THR A 18 4.59 1.76 -4.53
CA THR A 18 3.38 2.01 -3.73
C THR A 18 3.16 0.91 -2.69
N VAL A 19 3.23 -0.36 -3.10
CA VAL A 19 2.99 -1.50 -2.21
C VAL A 19 4.10 -1.65 -1.16
N LEU A 20 5.37 -1.47 -1.57
CA LEU A 20 6.50 -1.53 -0.64
C LEU A 20 6.49 -0.38 0.36
N ALA A 21 6.07 0.82 -0.04
CA ALA A 21 5.91 1.96 0.85
C ALA A 21 4.83 1.68 1.92
N ALA A 22 3.69 1.09 1.52
CA ALA A 22 2.65 0.69 2.45
C ALA A 22 3.13 -0.37 3.46
N ALA A 23 3.90 -1.36 2.99
CA ALA A 23 4.49 -2.37 3.88
C ALA A 23 5.48 -1.75 4.89
N ALA A 24 6.34 -0.82 4.44
CA ALA A 24 7.27 -0.12 5.31
C ALA A 24 6.53 0.76 6.33
N GLY A 25 5.50 1.49 5.90
CA GLY A 25 4.64 2.30 6.76
C GLY A 25 3.97 1.48 7.85
N LEU A 26 3.37 0.34 7.48
CA LEU A 26 2.72 -0.56 8.45
C LEU A 26 3.70 -1.06 9.53
N ARG A 27 4.94 -1.40 9.17
CA ARG A 27 5.95 -1.79 10.16
C ARG A 27 6.34 -0.64 11.06
N HIS A 28 6.54 0.54 10.48
CA HIS A 28 6.91 1.72 11.23
C HIS A 28 5.84 2.07 12.27
N GLU A 29 4.58 2.14 11.86
CA GLU A 29 3.45 2.42 12.75
C GLU A 29 3.29 1.35 13.83
N ALA A 30 3.44 0.07 13.49
CA ALA A 30 3.36 -1.01 14.46
C ALA A 30 4.46 -0.92 15.54
N VAL A 31 5.69 -0.56 15.15
CA VAL A 31 6.79 -0.32 16.10
C VAL A 31 6.48 0.85 17.02
N GLN A 32 6.00 1.98 16.47
CA GLN A 32 5.64 3.14 17.29
C GLN A 32 4.49 2.81 18.26
N ALA A 33 3.45 2.12 17.78
CA ALA A 33 2.30 1.75 18.60
C ALA A 33 2.66 0.73 19.69
N TYR A 34 3.61 -0.17 19.43
CA TYR A 34 4.13 -1.09 20.46
C TYR A 34 4.88 -0.33 21.55
N TYR A 35 5.79 0.57 21.19
CA TYR A 35 6.51 1.40 22.18
C TYR A 35 5.58 2.33 22.97
N ALA A 36 4.50 2.82 22.35
CA ALA A 36 3.47 3.59 23.02
C ALA A 36 2.52 2.75 23.90
N GLY A 37 2.64 1.41 23.87
CA GLY A 37 1.77 0.50 24.63
C GLY A 37 0.36 0.33 24.06
N HIS A 38 0.09 0.82 22.85
CA HIS A 38 -1.22 0.74 22.19
C HIS A 38 -1.43 -0.57 21.42
N LEU A 39 -0.34 -1.21 20.98
CA LEU A 39 -0.39 -2.46 20.22
C LEU A 39 0.44 -3.54 20.93
N PRO A 40 -0.16 -4.40 21.77
CA PRO A 40 0.58 -5.40 22.54
C PRO A 40 1.16 -6.54 21.68
N ARG A 41 0.71 -6.68 20.43
CA ARG A 41 1.13 -7.73 19.50
C ARG A 41 1.47 -7.17 18.11
N PRO A 42 2.62 -6.49 17.94
CA PRO A 42 3.04 -5.91 16.67
C PRO A 42 3.38 -6.98 15.60
N GLU A 43 3.60 -8.23 16.00
CA GLU A 43 3.94 -9.34 15.10
C GLU A 43 2.88 -9.58 14.01
N TYR A 44 1.60 -9.31 14.29
CA TYR A 44 0.55 -9.43 13.27
C TYR A 44 0.71 -8.39 12.16
N ALA A 45 1.06 -7.15 12.52
CA ALA A 45 1.34 -6.09 11.56
C ALA A 45 2.61 -6.41 10.74
N PHE A 46 3.63 -7.01 11.36
CA PHE A 46 4.82 -7.47 10.65
C PHE A 46 4.50 -8.60 9.66
N GLY A 47 3.67 -9.56 10.05
CA GLY A 47 3.19 -10.61 9.15
C GLY A 47 2.47 -10.04 7.93
N LEU A 48 1.52 -9.11 8.14
CA LEU A 48 0.81 -8.43 7.07
C LEU A 48 1.73 -7.61 6.17
N ALA A 49 2.71 -6.90 6.75
CA ALA A 49 3.70 -6.14 5.98
C ALA A 49 4.56 -7.07 5.09
N SER A 50 4.93 -8.26 5.59
CA SER A 50 5.66 -9.26 4.79
C SER A 50 4.81 -9.82 3.63
N VAL A 51 3.49 -9.95 3.81
CA VAL A 51 2.58 -10.31 2.71
C VAL A 51 2.54 -9.20 1.66
N LEU A 52 2.44 -7.93 2.06
CA LEU A 52 2.51 -6.80 1.13
C LEU A 52 3.83 -6.75 0.37
N GLU A 53 4.96 -7.00 1.02
CA GLU A 53 6.25 -7.08 0.34
C GLU A 53 6.34 -8.19 -0.69
N LEU A 54 5.78 -9.37 -0.39
CA LEU A 54 5.71 -10.46 -1.35
C LEU A 54 4.89 -10.05 -2.57
N LEU A 55 3.73 -9.42 -2.36
CA LEU A 55 2.87 -8.92 -3.43
C LEU A 55 3.57 -7.82 -4.26
N GLY A 56 4.25 -6.87 -3.61
CA GLY A 56 5.02 -5.83 -4.30
C GLY A 56 6.21 -6.38 -5.10
N THR A 57 6.88 -7.41 -4.56
CA THR A 57 8.00 -8.08 -5.24
C THR A 57 7.54 -8.84 -6.48
N ARG A 58 6.33 -9.42 -6.44
CA ARG A 58 5.72 -10.20 -7.53
C ARG A 58 4.64 -9.44 -8.29
N VAL A 59 4.62 -8.11 -8.21
CA VAL A 59 3.53 -7.28 -8.76
C VAL A 59 3.28 -7.50 -10.26
N ALA A 60 4.32 -7.85 -11.02
CA ALA A 60 4.22 -8.15 -12.44
C ALA A 60 3.56 -9.50 -12.74
N ASP A 61 3.61 -10.43 -11.79
CA ASP A 61 3.07 -11.79 -11.90
C ASP A 61 1.64 -11.90 -11.37
N LEU A 62 1.15 -10.86 -10.69
CA LEU A 62 -0.22 -10.81 -10.19
C LEU A 62 -1.21 -10.70 -11.34
N ASP A 63 -2.36 -11.35 -11.15
CA ASP A 63 -3.55 -11.10 -11.94
C ASP A 63 -3.85 -9.57 -11.96
N PRO A 64 -4.23 -8.98 -13.11
CA PRO A 64 -4.44 -7.55 -13.22
C PRO A 64 -5.44 -6.95 -12.21
N ASP A 65 -6.50 -7.68 -11.88
CA ASP A 65 -7.54 -7.19 -10.95
C ASP A 65 -7.03 -7.27 -9.51
N ILE A 66 -6.30 -8.33 -9.17
CA ILE A 66 -5.62 -8.45 -7.88
C ILE A 66 -4.57 -7.35 -7.73
N ARG A 67 -3.74 -7.11 -8.75
CA ARG A 67 -2.74 -6.03 -8.74
C ARG A 67 -3.41 -4.69 -8.48
N ALA A 68 -4.45 -4.36 -9.24
CA ALA A 68 -5.18 -3.10 -9.08
C ALA A 68 -5.75 -2.95 -7.67
N HIS A 69 -6.31 -4.03 -7.11
CA HIS A 69 -6.86 -4.01 -5.75
C HIS A 69 -5.77 -3.79 -4.69
N VAL A 70 -4.64 -4.51 -4.79
CA VAL A 70 -3.51 -4.38 -3.84
C VAL A 70 -2.96 -2.96 -3.87
N VAL A 71 -2.70 -2.42 -5.06
CA VAL A 71 -2.19 -1.05 -5.23
C VAL A 71 -3.16 -0.02 -4.65
N ARG A 72 -4.48 -0.17 -4.88
CA ARG A 72 -5.49 0.71 -4.30
C ARG A 72 -5.46 0.69 -2.77
N VAL A 73 -5.47 -0.50 -2.17
CA VAL A 73 -5.41 -0.64 -0.70
C VAL A 73 -4.11 -0.05 -0.14
N SER A 74 -2.97 -0.29 -0.80
CA SER A 74 -1.69 0.29 -0.40
C SER A 74 -1.69 1.82 -0.44
N ARG A 75 -2.32 2.46 -1.45
CA ARG A 75 -2.50 3.92 -1.49
C ARG A 75 -3.36 4.45 -0.35
N GLU A 76 -4.44 3.74 -0.03
CA GLU A 76 -5.32 4.08 1.09
C GLU A 76 -4.56 4.02 2.42
N MET A 77 -3.66 3.05 2.58
CA MET A 77 -2.82 2.91 3.78
C MET A 77 -1.79 4.03 3.92
N THR A 78 -1.18 4.50 2.82
CA THR A 78 -0.16 5.57 2.87
C THR A 78 -0.72 6.98 2.88
N GLY A 79 -2.05 7.14 2.99
CA GLY A 79 -2.70 8.45 3.02
C GLY A 79 -2.84 9.13 1.66
N ASP A 80 -2.64 8.41 0.55
CA ASP A 80 -2.86 8.90 -0.82
C ASP A 80 -4.36 8.81 -1.22
N GLY A 81 -5.22 8.89 -0.22
CA GLY A 81 -6.67 8.85 -0.32
C GLY A 81 -7.23 10.19 -0.76
N MET A 82 -7.03 10.56 -2.02
CA MET A 82 -7.84 11.64 -2.62
C MET A 82 -9.33 11.27 -2.78
N ASP A 83 -9.75 10.03 -2.51
CA ASP A 83 -11.15 9.61 -2.56
C ASP A 83 -11.52 8.61 -1.45
N GLN A 84 -11.70 9.09 -0.22
CA GLN A 84 -12.44 8.34 0.80
C GLN A 84 -13.88 8.90 0.93
N PRO A 85 -14.93 8.13 0.59
CA PRO A 85 -16.33 8.53 0.78
C PRO A 85 -16.72 8.72 2.26
N SER A 86 -15.96 8.11 3.18
CA SER A 86 -16.16 8.24 4.63
C SER A 86 -15.79 9.63 5.16
N VAL A 87 -15.03 10.43 4.40
CA VAL A 87 -14.73 11.83 4.70
C VAL A 87 -15.63 12.73 3.86
N ARG A 88 -16.94 12.59 4.04
CA ARG A 88 -17.91 13.56 3.50
C ARG A 88 -17.64 14.91 4.18
N ARG A 89 -16.83 15.77 3.55
CA ARG A 89 -16.70 17.18 3.92
C ARG A 89 -18.09 17.81 3.84
N THR A 90 -18.80 17.87 4.97
CA THR A 90 -19.93 18.77 5.12
C THR A 90 -19.37 20.18 4.97
N ARG A 91 -19.46 20.75 3.77
CA ARG A 91 -19.38 22.20 3.57
C ARG A 91 -20.49 22.80 4.44
N ARG A 92 -20.12 23.35 5.60
CA ARG A 92 -20.99 24.29 6.30
C ARG A 92 -21.15 25.51 5.38
N ARG A 93 -22.42 25.90 5.22
CA ARG A 93 -22.88 27.07 4.49
C ARG A 93 -22.21 28.34 5.00
#